data_AF-A0A1H9T6M9-F1
#
_entry.id   AF-A0A1H9T6M9-F1
#
_cell.length_a   1.000
_cell.length_b   1.000
_cell.length_c   1.000
_cell.angle_alpha   90.00
_cell.angle_beta   90.00
_cell.angle_gamma   90.00
#
_symmetry.space_group_name_H-M   'P 1'
#
loop_
_entity.id
_entity.type
_entity.pdbx_description
1 polymer ?
#
loop_
_entity_poly.entity_id
_entity_poly.type
_entity_poly.pdbx_seq_one_letter_code
_entity_poly.pdbx_strand_id
1 'polypeptide(L)'
;MNTLFTDPATLLAAIRATAGLALERIDPRAVDSARRSAESAGRTLVPCRTGATHKRSDGRGLALGWLPQSTPAPEESQEYPVRNLSPVARVTWACCLGLAWPDRTAAPYPGEPFTTSEVLDVAGELGVTSMWVKIALFRTLAPSRLVVVDGTTLYLGPATAALPGPFVDALRRFHDRLPRLDSPPAAHHDAELDDEELADLELAEEEYGTSVIDAGLFNDDDADESSDDDSWDE
;
A
#
# COMPACT_ATOMS: atom_id res chain seq x y z
N MET A 1 26.12 -1.09 -10.46
CA MET A 1 25.77 -0.82 -11.88
C MET A 1 24.26 -0.60 -11.92
N ASN A 2 23.79 0.59 -12.34
CA ASN A 2 22.35 0.81 -12.51
C ASN A 2 21.92 0.20 -13.85
N THR A 3 21.23 -0.94 -13.78
CA THR A 3 20.64 -1.57 -14.98
C THR A 3 19.48 -0.71 -15.47
N LEU A 4 19.61 -0.18 -16.68
CA LEU A 4 18.53 0.52 -17.38
C LEU A 4 17.63 -0.49 -18.09
N PHE A 5 16.32 -0.31 -17.97
CA PHE A 5 15.34 -1.09 -18.71
C PHE A 5 15.16 -0.49 -20.12
N THR A 6 15.58 -1.24 -21.14
CA THR A 6 15.52 -0.84 -22.56
C THR A 6 14.42 -1.57 -23.33
N ASP A 7 14.02 -2.76 -22.87
CA ASP A 7 12.93 -3.53 -23.45
C ASP A 7 11.58 -3.16 -22.80
N PRO A 8 10.52 -2.85 -23.59
CA PRO A 8 9.24 -2.41 -23.05
C PRO A 8 8.55 -3.49 -22.20
N ALA A 9 8.67 -4.77 -22.53
CA ALA A 9 8.03 -5.84 -21.76
C ALA A 9 8.68 -5.97 -20.37
N THR A 10 10.01 -5.94 -20.32
CA THR A 10 10.79 -5.99 -19.08
C THR A 10 10.55 -4.73 -18.24
N LEU A 11 10.46 -3.55 -18.87
CA LEU A 11 10.10 -2.31 -18.20
C LEU A 11 8.72 -2.39 -17.53
N LEU A 12 7.70 -2.83 -18.27
CA LEU A 12 6.34 -2.98 -17.74
C LEU A 12 6.28 -4.04 -16.63
N ALA A 13 6.99 -5.15 -16.78
CA ALA A 13 7.10 -6.18 -15.75
C ALA A 13 7.75 -5.62 -14.47
N ALA A 14 8.80 -4.81 -14.60
CA ALA A 14 9.44 -4.16 -13.46
C ALA A 14 8.52 -3.15 -12.77
N ILE A 15 7.78 -2.33 -13.52
CA ILE A 15 6.78 -1.41 -12.94
C ILE A 15 5.69 -2.17 -12.20
N ARG A 16 5.18 -3.29 -12.74
CA ARG A 16 4.19 -4.13 -12.04
C ARG A 16 4.75 -4.73 -10.75
N ALA A 17 5.95 -5.30 -10.80
CA ALA A 17 6.57 -5.96 -9.65
C ALA A 17 6.88 -4.98 -8.50
N THR A 18 7.15 -3.71 -8.82
CA THR A 18 7.55 -2.69 -7.83
C THR A 18 6.44 -1.69 -7.50
N ALA A 19 5.30 -1.76 -8.21
CA ALA A 19 4.22 -0.78 -8.25
C ALA A 19 4.63 0.66 -8.61
N GLY A 20 5.89 0.88 -8.99
CA GLY A 20 6.44 2.16 -9.41
C GLY A 20 7.94 2.08 -9.63
N LEU A 21 8.43 2.58 -10.77
CA LEU A 21 9.85 2.49 -11.14
C LEU A 21 10.45 3.88 -11.33
N ALA A 22 11.57 4.14 -10.66
CA ALA A 22 12.29 5.41 -10.74
C ALA A 22 12.79 5.70 -12.17
N LEU A 23 12.66 6.96 -12.62
CA LEU A 23 12.99 7.37 -13.99
C LEU A 23 14.47 7.13 -14.33
N GLU A 24 15.37 7.18 -13.36
CA GLU A 24 16.81 6.95 -13.56
C GLU A 24 17.12 5.50 -13.95
N ARG A 25 16.15 4.58 -13.83
CA ARG A 25 16.26 3.18 -14.23
C ARG A 25 15.64 2.90 -15.60
N ILE A 26 15.10 3.92 -16.27
CA ILE A 26 14.30 3.75 -17.49
C ILE A 26 15.03 4.41 -18.67
N ASP A 27 15.21 3.68 -19.77
CA ASP A 27 15.63 4.29 -21.02
C ASP A 27 14.47 5.12 -21.61
N PRO A 28 14.63 6.44 -21.85
CA PRO A 28 13.57 7.28 -22.41
C PRO A 28 13.00 6.75 -23.73
N ARG A 29 13.80 6.04 -24.54
CA ARG A 29 13.37 5.45 -25.82
C ARG A 29 12.42 4.26 -25.63
N ALA A 30 12.50 3.58 -24.49
CA ALA A 30 11.62 2.46 -24.16
C ALA A 30 10.23 2.92 -23.69
N VAL A 31 10.10 4.16 -23.19
CA VAL A 31 8.87 4.69 -22.58
C VAL A 31 7.71 4.75 -23.58
N ASP A 32 7.92 5.25 -24.79
CA ASP A 32 6.82 5.39 -25.77
C ASP A 32 6.34 4.04 -26.30
N SER A 33 7.24 3.06 -26.43
CA SER A 33 6.86 1.69 -26.77
C SER A 33 6.13 1.01 -25.62
N ALA A 34 6.61 1.18 -24.38
CA ALA A 34 5.94 0.68 -23.19
C ALA A 34 4.56 1.33 -22.97
N ARG A 35 4.41 2.62 -23.26
CA ARG A 35 3.11 3.32 -23.20
C ARG A 35 2.11 2.68 -24.14
N ARG A 36 2.47 2.49 -25.42
CA ARG A 36 1.59 1.83 -26.42
C ARG A 36 1.23 0.39 -26.01
N SER A 37 2.20 -0.37 -25.50
CA SER A 37 1.94 -1.72 -24.98
C SER A 37 1.00 -1.70 -23.77
N ALA A 38 1.20 -0.77 -22.82
CA ALA A 38 0.30 -0.61 -21.67
C ALA A 38 -1.12 -0.25 -22.11
N GLU A 39 -1.27 0.69 -23.06
CA GLU A 39 -2.57 1.11 -23.60
C GLU A 39 -3.31 -0.05 -24.27
N SER A 40 -2.61 -0.87 -25.06
CA SER A 40 -3.21 -2.07 -25.67
C SER A 40 -3.71 -3.10 -24.65
N ALA A 41 -3.21 -3.04 -23.42
CA ALA A 41 -3.62 -3.87 -22.30
C ALA A 41 -4.60 -3.17 -21.33
N GLY A 42 -5.18 -2.02 -21.72
CA GLY A 42 -6.12 -1.27 -20.89
C GLY A 42 -5.47 -0.49 -19.74
N ARG A 43 -4.15 -0.27 -19.79
CA ARG A 43 -3.37 0.42 -18.77
C ARG A 43 -2.77 1.72 -19.29
N THR A 44 -2.33 2.57 -18.39
CA THR A 44 -1.62 3.81 -18.73
C THR A 44 -0.40 3.99 -17.83
N LEU A 45 0.65 4.63 -18.35
CA LEU A 45 1.81 5.02 -17.55
C LEU A 45 1.56 6.38 -16.92
N VAL A 46 1.53 6.45 -15.60
CA VAL A 46 1.32 7.69 -14.84
C VAL A 46 2.60 8.13 -14.15
N PRO A 47 2.92 9.43 -14.14
CA PRO A 47 4.03 9.94 -13.35
C PRO A 47 3.75 9.73 -11.86
N CYS A 48 4.77 9.31 -11.12
CA CYS A 48 4.67 9.12 -9.68
C CYS A 48 5.97 9.48 -8.96
N ARG A 49 5.96 9.34 -7.64
CA ARG A 49 7.10 9.52 -6.76
C ARG A 49 7.45 8.17 -6.16
N THR A 50 8.69 7.71 -6.29
CA THR A 50 9.14 6.37 -5.86
C THR A 50 10.02 6.39 -4.60
N GLY A 51 10.20 7.57 -4.00
CA GLY A 51 11.12 7.81 -2.90
C GLY A 51 12.56 7.97 -3.37
N ALA A 52 13.35 8.75 -2.63
CA ALA A 52 14.76 8.91 -2.90
C ALA A 52 15.53 7.69 -2.35
N THR A 53 15.73 6.65 -3.17
CA THR A 53 16.60 5.53 -2.76
C THR A 53 18.07 5.94 -2.65
N HIS A 54 18.43 7.09 -3.24
CA HIS A 54 19.77 7.67 -3.18
C HIS A 54 19.69 9.19 -3.05
N LYS A 55 20.67 9.82 -2.38
CA LYS A 55 20.80 11.29 -2.21
C LYS A 55 20.79 12.14 -3.51
N ARG A 56 20.74 11.51 -4.68
CA ARG A 56 20.79 12.16 -6.00
C ARG A 56 19.59 11.84 -6.91
N SER A 57 18.67 10.96 -6.52
CA SER A 57 17.47 10.75 -7.34
C SER A 57 16.45 11.84 -7.06
N ASP A 58 15.75 12.28 -8.10
CA ASP A 58 14.70 13.31 -7.99
C ASP A 58 13.39 12.70 -7.45
N GLY A 59 13.44 11.44 -7.01
CA GLY A 59 12.30 10.67 -6.53
C GLY A 59 11.22 10.42 -7.58
N ARG A 60 11.39 10.87 -8.84
CA ARG A 60 10.40 10.73 -9.91
C ARG A 60 10.43 9.34 -10.52
N GLY A 61 9.25 8.82 -10.84
CA GLY A 61 9.08 7.51 -11.45
C GLY A 61 7.82 7.39 -12.31
N LEU A 62 7.59 6.17 -12.79
CA LEU A 62 6.38 5.79 -13.51
C LEU A 62 5.68 4.64 -12.79
N ALA A 63 4.36 4.71 -12.69
CA ALA A 63 3.49 3.65 -12.23
C ALA A 63 2.51 3.23 -13.33
N LEU A 64 1.89 2.07 -13.17
CA LEU A 64 0.84 1.58 -14.07
C LEU A 64 -0.53 1.89 -13.49
N GLY A 65 -1.21 2.85 -14.11
CA GLY A 65 -2.63 3.15 -13.86
C GLY A 65 -3.55 2.40 -14.82
N TRP A 66 -4.85 2.63 -14.64
CA TRP A 66 -5.90 2.08 -15.49
C TRP A 66 -6.40 3.11 -16.50
N LEU A 67 -6.74 2.64 -17.71
CA LEU A 67 -7.53 3.44 -18.63
C LEU A 67 -9.00 3.47 -18.17
N PRO A 68 -9.74 4.58 -18.39
CA PRO A 68 -11.13 4.69 -17.93
C PRO A 68 -12.03 3.55 -18.41
N GLN A 69 -11.90 3.16 -19.68
CA GLN A 69 -12.69 2.10 -20.31
C GLN A 69 -12.30 0.67 -19.90
N SER A 70 -11.19 0.50 -19.18
CA SER A 70 -10.66 -0.79 -18.77
C SER A 70 -10.51 -0.91 -17.25
N THR A 71 -11.00 0.09 -16.51
CA THR A 71 -10.99 0.09 -15.05
C THR A 71 -11.96 -0.99 -14.54
N PRO A 72 -11.48 -2.03 -13.83
CA PRO A 72 -12.36 -3.04 -13.27
C PRO A 72 -13.18 -2.44 -12.12
N ALA A 73 -14.35 -3.00 -11.86
CA ALA A 73 -15.10 -2.58 -10.69
C ALA A 73 -14.27 -2.87 -9.42
N PRO A 74 -14.30 -1.98 -8.40
CA PRO A 74 -13.59 -2.20 -7.15
C PRO A 74 -13.91 -3.56 -6.53
N GLU A 75 -15.16 -4.00 -6.62
CA GLU A 75 -15.65 -5.29 -6.13
C GLU A 75 -15.07 -6.51 -6.86
N GLU A 76 -14.65 -6.36 -8.11
CA GLU A 76 -14.27 -7.45 -9.02
C GLU A 76 -12.77 -7.72 -9.06
N SER A 77 -11.92 -6.79 -8.58
CA SER A 77 -10.47 -6.91 -8.73
C SER A 77 -9.73 -6.89 -7.38
N GLN A 78 -8.83 -7.86 -7.21
CA GLN A 78 -7.84 -7.88 -6.13
C GLN A 78 -6.67 -6.92 -6.38
N GLU A 79 -6.61 -6.29 -7.56
CA GLU A 79 -5.53 -5.36 -7.90
C GLU A 79 -5.67 -3.99 -7.22
N TYR A 80 -6.77 -3.74 -6.51
CA TYR A 80 -6.94 -2.55 -5.69
C TYR A 80 -6.18 -2.72 -4.37
N PRO A 81 -5.05 -2.00 -4.15
CA PRO A 81 -4.19 -2.20 -2.97
C PRO A 81 -4.92 -1.95 -1.64
N VAL A 82 -5.93 -1.09 -1.67
CA VAL A 82 -6.73 -0.69 -0.51
C VAL A 82 -7.65 -1.80 0.01
N ARG A 83 -8.01 -2.80 -0.79
CA ARG A 83 -8.96 -3.86 -0.37
C ARG A 83 -8.34 -4.81 0.65
N ASN A 84 -7.05 -5.06 0.51
CA ASN A 84 -6.32 -6.01 1.35
C ASN A 84 -5.79 -5.37 2.64
N LEU A 85 -6.06 -4.08 2.87
CA LEU A 85 -5.65 -3.39 4.09
C LEU A 85 -6.49 -3.87 5.28
N SER A 86 -5.82 -4.09 6.42
CA SER A 86 -6.47 -4.27 7.71
C SER A 86 -7.25 -3.01 8.12
N PRO A 87 -8.22 -3.09 9.04
CA PRO A 87 -8.95 -1.91 9.51
C PRO A 87 -8.03 -0.77 9.97
N VAL A 88 -7.00 -1.08 10.76
CA VAL A 88 -6.00 -0.09 11.22
C VAL A 88 -5.25 0.52 10.04
N ALA A 89 -4.84 -0.28 9.05
CA ALA A 89 -4.14 0.24 7.87
C ALA A 89 -5.04 1.12 6.99
N ARG A 90 -6.34 0.81 6.89
CA ARG A 90 -7.30 1.67 6.20
C ARG A 90 -7.48 3.01 6.91
N VAL A 91 -7.62 3.00 8.23
CA VAL A 91 -7.73 4.24 9.03
C VAL A 91 -6.45 5.06 8.90
N THR A 92 -5.28 4.43 9.05
CA THR A 92 -3.98 5.10 8.89
C THR A 92 -3.82 5.71 7.50
N TRP A 93 -4.24 4.99 6.45
CA TRP A 93 -4.24 5.51 5.08
C TRP A 93 -5.23 6.65 4.88
N ALA A 94 -6.40 6.60 5.53
CA ALA A 94 -7.36 7.70 5.53
C ALA A 94 -6.79 8.96 6.21
N CYS A 95 -6.04 8.82 7.32
CA CYS A 95 -5.31 9.93 7.94
C CYS A 95 -4.27 10.53 6.98
N CYS A 96 -3.46 9.67 6.32
CA CYS A 96 -2.49 10.12 5.32
C CYS A 96 -3.17 10.87 4.16
N LEU A 97 -4.31 10.37 3.66
CA LEU A 97 -5.09 11.05 2.64
C LEU A 97 -5.67 12.38 3.12
N GLY A 98 -6.16 12.45 4.36
CA GLY A 98 -6.71 13.67 4.93
C GLY A 98 -5.69 14.79 5.05
N LEU A 99 -4.46 14.45 5.45
CA LEU A 99 -3.32 15.36 5.51
C LEU A 99 -2.83 15.77 4.12
N ALA A 100 -2.66 14.82 3.20
CA ALA A 100 -2.12 15.08 1.87
C ALA A 100 -3.13 15.72 0.90
N TRP A 101 -4.44 15.61 1.16
CA TRP A 101 -5.48 16.11 0.26
C TRP A 101 -6.42 17.11 0.96
N PRO A 102 -5.94 18.33 1.26
CA PRO A 102 -6.73 19.33 1.97
C PRO A 102 -7.87 19.91 1.11
N ASP A 103 -7.66 20.12 -0.18
CA ASP A 103 -8.66 20.66 -1.10
C ASP A 103 -9.35 19.56 -1.92
N ARG A 104 -10.66 19.40 -1.70
CA ARG A 104 -11.53 18.46 -2.43
C ARG A 104 -11.49 18.63 -3.95
N THR A 105 -11.30 19.86 -4.43
CA THR A 105 -11.36 20.18 -5.87
C THR A 105 -10.07 19.80 -6.59
N ALA A 106 -8.95 19.71 -5.87
CA ALA A 106 -7.69 19.21 -6.38
C ALA A 106 -7.71 17.68 -6.59
N ALA A 107 -6.73 17.18 -7.34
CA ALA A 107 -6.45 15.75 -7.37
C ALA A 107 -5.79 15.32 -6.05
N PRO A 108 -6.08 14.11 -5.52
CA PRO A 108 -5.45 13.63 -4.30
C PRO A 108 -3.95 13.42 -4.44
N TYR A 109 -3.48 13.01 -5.63
CA TYR A 109 -2.07 12.81 -5.93
C TYR A 109 -1.51 13.98 -6.76
N PRO A 110 -0.29 14.49 -6.49
CA PRO A 110 0.68 14.03 -5.48
C PRO A 110 0.33 14.39 -4.04
N GLY A 111 -0.57 15.35 -3.85
CA GLY A 111 -0.94 15.87 -2.52
C GLY A 111 0.16 16.71 -1.88
N GLU A 112 -0.14 17.22 -0.69
CA GLU A 112 0.81 17.91 0.17
C GLU A 112 1.72 16.91 0.90
N PRO A 113 2.99 17.27 1.20
CA PRO A 113 3.83 16.50 2.11
C PRO A 113 3.25 16.51 3.53
N PHE A 114 3.53 15.45 4.28
CA PHE A 114 3.16 15.33 5.70
C PHE A 114 4.24 14.56 6.46
N THR A 115 4.10 14.41 7.76
CA THR A 115 5.09 13.79 8.65
C THR A 115 4.49 12.63 9.42
N THR A 116 5.34 11.76 9.97
CA THR A 116 4.90 10.65 10.82
C THR A 116 4.18 11.17 12.07
N SER A 117 4.66 12.26 12.68
CA SER A 117 4.02 12.86 13.85
C SER A 117 2.61 13.35 13.55
N GLU A 118 2.38 14.05 12.44
CA GLU A 118 1.04 14.49 12.05
C GLU A 118 0.08 13.31 11.85
N VAL A 119 0.54 12.21 11.27
CA VAL A 119 -0.29 10.99 11.12
C VAL A 119 -0.64 10.40 12.49
N LEU A 120 0.31 10.39 13.43
CA LEU A 120 0.10 9.88 14.79
C LEU A 120 -0.88 10.76 15.57
N ASP A 121 -0.76 12.08 15.45
CA ASP A 121 -1.67 13.03 16.11
C ASP A 121 -3.12 12.82 15.63
N VAL A 122 -3.33 12.81 14.30
CA VAL A 122 -4.67 12.58 13.72
C VAL A 122 -5.22 11.21 14.10
N ALA A 123 -4.40 10.16 14.07
CA ALA A 123 -4.84 8.82 14.45
C ALA A 123 -5.12 8.69 15.96
N GLY A 124 -4.40 9.43 16.79
CA GLY A 124 -4.59 9.52 18.23
C GLY A 124 -5.95 10.12 18.59
N GLU A 125 -6.40 11.16 17.87
CA GLU A 125 -7.75 11.73 18.02
C GLU A 125 -8.86 10.71 17.72
N LEU A 126 -8.58 9.73 16.87
CA LEU A 126 -9.49 8.62 16.57
C LEU A 126 -9.38 7.44 17.56
N GLY A 127 -8.53 7.56 18.59
CA GLY A 127 -8.30 6.51 19.59
C GLY A 127 -7.45 5.34 19.08
N VAL A 128 -6.70 5.52 17.98
CA VAL A 128 -5.79 4.49 17.47
C VAL A 128 -4.43 4.65 18.13
N THR A 129 -3.89 3.56 18.70
CA THR A 129 -2.59 3.58 19.36
C THR A 129 -1.45 3.87 18.38
N SER A 130 -0.50 4.71 18.79
CA SER A 130 0.68 5.09 17.99
C SER A 130 1.46 3.90 17.45
N MET A 131 1.66 2.85 18.26
CA MET A 131 2.33 1.60 17.84
C MET A 131 1.67 0.97 16.61
N TRP A 132 0.34 0.85 16.62
CA TRP A 132 -0.41 0.24 15.51
C TRP A 132 -0.39 1.10 14.24
N VAL A 133 -0.37 2.42 14.40
CA VAL A 133 -0.24 3.37 13.29
C VAL A 133 1.15 3.28 12.67
N LYS A 134 2.22 3.25 13.47
CA LYS A 134 3.60 3.05 13.00
C LYS A 134 3.74 1.72 12.24
N ILE A 135 3.21 0.62 12.80
CA ILE A 135 3.20 -0.68 12.12
C ILE A 135 2.45 -0.59 10.79
N ALA A 136 1.24 -0.02 10.78
CA ALA A 136 0.47 0.13 9.54
C ALA A 136 1.22 0.96 8.49
N LEU A 137 1.83 2.07 8.90
CA LEU A 137 2.55 2.97 8.00
C LEU A 137 3.75 2.29 7.35
N PHE A 138 4.64 1.69 8.17
CA PHE A 138 5.92 1.19 7.70
C PHE A 138 5.89 -0.28 7.24
N ARG A 139 5.00 -1.12 7.79
CA ARG A 139 4.89 -2.54 7.41
C ARG A 139 3.77 -2.83 6.40
N THR A 140 2.83 -1.92 6.21
CA THR A 140 1.70 -2.13 5.28
C THR A 140 1.64 -1.08 4.17
N LEU A 141 1.57 0.21 4.51
CA LEU A 141 1.33 1.28 3.53
C LEU A 141 2.56 1.60 2.68
N ALA A 142 3.75 1.66 3.28
CA ALA A 142 4.99 1.86 2.53
C ALA A 142 5.32 0.66 1.60
N PRO A 143 5.25 -0.61 2.05
CA PRO A 143 5.45 -1.77 1.17
C PRO A 143 4.40 -1.88 0.05
N SER A 144 3.14 -1.53 0.33
CA SER A 144 2.07 -1.46 -0.69
C SER A 144 2.15 -0.23 -1.60
N ARG A 145 3.16 0.64 -1.40
CA ARG A 145 3.43 1.84 -2.20
C ARG A 145 2.28 2.85 -2.19
N LEU A 146 1.44 2.82 -1.16
CA LEU A 146 0.41 3.84 -0.91
C LEU A 146 1.00 5.09 -0.27
N VAL A 147 2.10 4.94 0.47
CA VAL A 147 2.89 6.02 1.04
C VAL A 147 4.35 5.83 0.65
N VAL A 148 5.08 6.93 0.49
CA VAL A 148 6.51 6.97 0.29
C VAL A 148 7.15 7.74 1.44
N VAL A 149 8.18 7.15 2.02
CA VAL A 149 9.00 7.77 3.06
C VAL A 149 10.25 8.36 2.42
N ASP A 150 10.51 9.64 2.67
CA ASP A 150 11.66 10.41 2.18
C ASP A 150 12.27 11.18 3.35
N GLY A 151 13.18 10.52 4.06
CA GLY A 151 13.67 11.01 5.35
C GLY A 151 12.54 11.09 6.37
N THR A 152 12.34 12.28 6.94
CA THR A 152 11.26 12.56 7.90
C THR A 152 9.93 12.95 7.24
N THR A 153 9.93 13.14 5.91
CA THR A 153 8.76 13.56 5.15
C THR A 153 8.11 12.37 4.46
N LEU A 154 6.78 12.34 4.49
CA LEU A 154 5.93 11.36 3.86
C LEU A 154 5.18 11.99 2.68
N TYR A 155 4.93 11.18 1.66
CA TYR A 155 4.16 11.54 0.48
C TYR A 155 3.21 10.41 0.12
N LEU A 156 2.14 10.74 -0.61
CA LEU A 156 1.36 9.71 -1.27
C LEU A 156 2.23 8.97 -2.30
N GLY A 157 2.04 7.66 -2.39
CA GLY A 157 2.92 6.79 -3.15
C GLY A 157 2.44 6.45 -4.57
N PRO A 158 3.23 5.68 -5.32
CA PRO A 158 2.91 5.24 -6.68
C PRO A 158 1.56 4.56 -6.84
N ALA A 159 1.16 3.75 -5.86
CA ALA A 159 -0.13 3.06 -5.88
C ALA A 159 -1.30 4.05 -5.74
N THR A 160 -1.10 5.16 -5.03
CA THR A 160 -2.07 6.25 -4.95
C THR A 160 -2.15 7.05 -6.26
N ALA A 161 -1.02 7.28 -6.92
CA ALA A 161 -0.99 7.91 -8.25
C ALA A 161 -1.72 7.06 -9.32
N ALA A 162 -1.70 5.74 -9.16
CA ALA A 162 -2.33 4.78 -10.06
C ALA A 162 -3.80 4.49 -9.73
N LEU A 163 -4.40 5.17 -8.74
CA LEU A 163 -5.81 4.96 -8.39
C LEU A 163 -6.72 5.29 -9.58
N PRO A 164 -7.72 4.44 -9.87
CA PRO A 164 -8.65 4.72 -10.95
C PRO A 164 -9.50 5.96 -10.70
N GLY A 165 -9.83 6.69 -11.77
CA GLY A 165 -10.67 7.89 -11.73
C GLY A 165 -12.00 7.70 -10.96
N PRO A 166 -12.80 6.65 -11.24
CA PRO A 166 -14.03 6.39 -10.51
C PRO A 166 -13.83 6.19 -9.00
N PHE A 167 -12.69 5.59 -8.60
CA PHE A 167 -12.35 5.41 -7.20
C PHE A 167 -11.99 6.75 -6.54
N VAL A 168 -11.23 7.61 -7.23
CA VAL A 168 -10.95 8.98 -6.78
C VAL A 168 -12.23 9.80 -6.66
N ASP A 169 -13.16 9.67 -7.61
CA ASP A 169 -14.46 10.34 -7.56
C ASP A 169 -15.31 9.85 -6.39
N ALA A 170 -15.26 8.56 -6.07
CA ALA A 170 -15.90 8.01 -4.88
C ALA A 170 -15.27 8.59 -3.60
N LEU A 171 -13.94 8.60 -3.48
CA LEU A 171 -13.24 9.24 -2.34
C LEU A 171 -13.62 10.72 -2.20
N ARG A 172 -13.74 11.44 -3.32
CA ARG A 172 -14.13 12.86 -3.32
C ARG A 172 -15.51 13.10 -2.71
N ARG A 173 -16.41 12.11 -2.70
CA ARG A 173 -17.74 12.21 -2.08
C ARG A 173 -17.69 12.08 -0.56
N PHE A 174 -16.64 11.49 -0.01
CA PHE A 174 -16.41 11.29 1.43
C PHE A 174 -15.22 12.11 1.94
N HIS A 175 -14.75 13.07 1.14
CA HIS A 175 -13.57 13.89 1.45
C HIS A 175 -13.74 14.71 2.73
N ASP A 176 -14.97 15.15 3.01
CA ASP A 176 -15.37 15.82 4.25
C ASP A 176 -15.27 14.94 5.49
N ARG A 177 -15.20 13.62 5.32
CA ARG A 177 -15.07 12.63 6.41
C ARG A 177 -13.65 12.13 6.62
N LEU A 178 -12.69 12.63 5.84
CA LEU A 178 -11.29 12.25 6.04
C LEU A 178 -10.80 12.80 7.38
N PRO A 179 -10.09 11.99 8.19
CA PRO A 179 -9.47 12.47 9.42
C PRO A 179 -8.50 13.62 9.15
N ARG A 180 -8.62 14.70 9.92
CA ARG A 180 -7.77 15.90 9.82
C ARG A 180 -7.48 16.44 11.20
N LEU A 181 -6.41 17.23 11.30
CA LEU A 181 -6.19 18.09 12.45
C LEU A 181 -7.22 19.23 12.39
N ASP A 182 -8.39 19.02 12.99
CA ASP A 182 -9.44 20.06 13.08
C ASP A 182 -9.19 21.05 14.23
N SER A 183 -8.10 20.86 15.00
CA SER A 183 -7.73 21.66 16.16
C SER A 183 -6.20 21.86 16.18
N PRO A 184 -5.68 23.03 16.61
CA PRO A 184 -4.24 23.21 16.79
C PRO A 184 -3.71 22.11 17.73
N PRO A 185 -2.57 21.48 17.39
CA PRO A 185 -2.11 20.28 18.07
C PRO A 185 -1.95 20.58 19.57
N ALA A 186 -2.59 19.77 20.41
CA ALA A 186 -2.10 19.60 21.78
C ALA A 186 -0.67 19.08 21.62
N ALA A 187 0.31 19.81 22.14
CA ALA A 187 1.72 19.50 22.00
C ALA A 187 2.02 18.07 22.48
N HIS A 188 1.94 17.10 21.58
CA HIS A 188 2.48 15.78 21.78
C HIS A 188 3.94 15.89 21.42
N HIS A 189 4.75 15.73 22.46
CA HIS A 189 6.19 15.75 22.43
C HIS A 189 6.69 14.92 21.24
N ASP A 190 7.52 15.53 20.39
CA ASP A 190 8.25 14.85 19.31
C ASP A 190 8.91 13.59 19.86
N ALA A 191 8.29 12.43 19.64
CA ALA A 191 8.94 11.14 19.79
C ALA A 191 9.51 10.82 18.41
N GLU A 192 10.68 11.39 18.12
CA GLU A 192 11.60 10.76 17.18
C GLU A 192 11.71 9.30 17.63
N LEU A 193 11.30 8.37 16.77
CA LEU A 193 11.63 6.96 16.93
C LEU A 193 13.16 6.90 16.88
N ASP A 194 13.79 6.64 18.02
CA ASP A 194 15.22 6.38 18.03
C ASP A 194 15.52 5.03 17.35
N ASP A 195 16.79 4.82 16.98
CA ASP A 195 17.22 3.60 16.32
C ASP A 195 17.00 2.35 17.20
N GLU A 196 16.79 2.52 18.52
CA GLU A 196 16.45 1.45 19.47
C GLU A 196 14.97 1.04 19.36
N GLU A 197 14.02 1.98 19.30
CA GLU A 197 12.60 1.65 19.07
C GLU A 197 12.38 1.00 17.69
N LEU A 198 13.18 1.36 16.68
CA LEU A 198 13.17 0.68 15.38
C LEU A 198 13.71 -0.77 15.47
N ALA A 199 14.74 -1.01 16.29
CA ALA A 199 15.31 -2.34 16.52
C ALA A 199 14.39 -3.23 17.39
N ASP A 200 13.68 -2.66 18.36
CA ASP A 200 12.70 -3.40 19.17
C ASP A 200 11.50 -3.89 18.33
N LEU A 201 11.11 -3.13 17.29
CA LEU A 201 10.14 -3.59 16.31
C LEU A 201 10.67 -4.76 15.46
N GLU A 202 11.98 -4.82 15.22
CA GLU A 202 12.67 -5.93 14.54
C GLU A 202 12.72 -7.19 15.43
N LEU A 203 12.96 -7.04 16.74
CA LEU A 203 12.95 -8.14 17.72
C LEU A 203 11.56 -8.75 17.95
N ALA A 204 10.49 -7.98 17.81
CA ALA A 204 9.13 -8.50 17.87
C ALA A 204 8.79 -9.48 16.71
N GLU A 205 9.61 -9.54 15.65
CA GLU A 205 9.47 -10.55 14.58
C GLU A 205 9.88 -11.95 15.05
N GLU A 206 10.81 -12.07 16.00
CA GLU A 206 11.30 -13.37 16.48
C GLU A 206 10.34 -14.02 17.50
N GLU A 207 9.62 -13.21 18.28
CA GLU A 207 8.73 -13.73 19.34
C GLU A 207 7.36 -14.19 18.82
N TYR A 208 6.88 -13.64 17.69
CA TYR A 208 5.60 -14.03 17.06
C TYR A 208 5.76 -14.84 15.75
N GLY A 209 6.99 -15.15 15.34
CA GLY A 209 7.31 -15.90 14.11
C GLY A 209 7.24 -17.43 14.21
N THR A 210 6.84 -18.02 15.35
CA THR A 210 6.80 -19.50 15.51
C THR A 210 5.44 -20.05 15.95
N SER A 211 4.34 -19.46 15.48
CA SER A 211 3.02 -20.05 15.67
C SER A 211 2.12 -19.71 14.50
N VAL A 212 1.42 -20.70 13.96
CA VAL A 212 0.47 -20.64 12.84
C VAL A 212 1.05 -20.75 11.42
N ILE A 213 1.88 -21.77 11.18
CA ILE A 213 1.71 -22.60 9.96
C ILE A 213 2.05 -24.06 10.29
N ASP A 214 1.10 -24.76 10.94
CA ASP A 214 1.00 -26.22 10.82
C ASP A 214 -0.46 -26.56 10.53
N ALA A 215 -0.86 -26.23 9.30
CA ALA A 215 -2.05 -26.79 8.67
C ALA A 215 -1.55 -27.96 7.80
N GLY A 216 -1.45 -29.12 8.43
CA GLY A 216 -1.00 -30.35 7.80
C GLY A 216 -1.65 -31.57 8.42
N LEU A 217 -2.73 -32.02 7.75
CA LEU A 217 -3.26 -33.39 7.75
C LEU A 217 -4.30 -33.73 8.83
N PHE A 218 -5.56 -33.58 8.41
CA PHE A 218 -6.59 -34.58 8.64
C PHE A 218 -5.99 -35.98 8.42
N ASN A 219 -5.94 -36.78 9.47
CA ASN A 219 -5.97 -38.23 9.37
C ASN A 219 -7.16 -38.69 10.22
N ASP A 220 -8.29 -38.87 9.53
CA ASP A 220 -9.39 -39.69 10.04
C ASP A 220 -8.89 -41.15 10.00
N ASP A 221 -8.49 -41.67 11.16
CA ASP A 221 -8.19 -43.09 11.35
C ASP A 221 -8.49 -43.47 12.81
N ASP A 222 -9.75 -43.24 13.22
CA ASP A 222 -10.32 -43.91 14.38
C ASP A 222 -10.90 -45.25 13.89
N ALA A 223 -10.04 -46.27 13.91
CA ALA A 223 -10.46 -47.65 13.98
C ALA A 223 -10.83 -47.93 15.45
N ASP A 224 -12.12 -48.15 15.72
CA ASP A 224 -12.52 -48.93 16.89
C ASP A 224 -13.74 -49.80 16.59
N GLU A 225 -13.67 -51.01 17.13
CA GLU A 225 -14.49 -52.19 16.88
C GLU A 225 -15.79 -52.15 17.67
N SER A 226 -16.91 -52.53 17.04
CA SER A 226 -18.05 -53.23 17.69
C SER A 226 -19.00 -53.67 16.58
N SER A 227 -18.99 -54.94 16.19
CA SER A 227 -19.85 -56.00 16.72
C SER A 227 -21.32 -55.85 16.36
N ASP A 228 -21.90 -56.99 16.04
CA ASP A 228 -23.34 -57.27 15.97
C ASP A 228 -24.01 -56.84 14.66
N ASP A 229 -24.94 -57.56 14.07
CA ASP A 229 -25.45 -58.93 14.09
C ASP A 229 -26.57 -58.87 13.03
N ASP A 230 -27.21 -59.99 12.73
CA ASP A 230 -28.54 -60.05 12.09
C ASP A 230 -28.65 -59.79 10.57
N SER A 231 -28.41 -60.88 9.84
CA SER A 231 -29.48 -61.75 9.35
C SER A 231 -30.81 -61.12 8.86
N TRP A 232 -31.18 -61.44 7.61
CA TRP A 232 -32.40 -62.14 7.20
C TRP A 232 -32.93 -61.68 5.82
N ASP A 233 -33.11 -62.69 4.97
CA ASP A 233 -34.17 -62.89 3.97
C ASP A 233 -34.03 -62.39 2.52
N GLU A 234 -33.86 -63.44 1.68
CA GLU A 234 -34.49 -63.81 0.39
C GLU A 234 -34.30 -62.97 -0.88
#